data_AF-A0A0S9C8M5-F1
#
_entry.id   AF-A0A0S9C8M5-F1
#
_cell.length_a   1.000
_cell.length_b   1.000
_cell.length_c   1.000
_cell.angle_alpha   90.00
_cell.angle_beta   90.00
_cell.angle_gamma   90.00
#
_symmetry.space_group_name_H-M   'P 1'
#
loop_
_entity.id
_entity.type
_entity.pdbx_description
1 polymer ?
#
loop_
_entity_poly.entity_id
_entity_poly.type
_entity_poly.pdbx_seq_one_letter_code
_entity_poly.pdbx_strand_id
1 'polypeptide(L)'
;MVRDVRGPFGLRRENQRADVKLTFYRSRITDVIRRSNDLRFSKVAEQTIAGIEAEARVDTGGFYIQVGATFMTTNKVCDESAAVMADSQEGCVPNCVKYGFPSGYLPTQATPKTSANWTVGGRFLDRRLDVGGRLIYHGAYDNPFFEHQVDLPWQQQIQSYAFNVPYTWATIVTADAYARFRVGDRLSAELVGTNLNNRYFADPLTRSLMPVPGRTVRVILTGRFRRSPEFRPRRR
;
A
#
# COMPACT_ATOMS: atom_id res chain seq x y z
N MET A 1 7.86 12.71 13.27
CA MET A 1 9.17 13.40 13.28
C MET A 1 9.73 13.42 11.86
N VAL A 2 10.19 14.57 11.38
CA VAL A 2 10.93 14.70 10.12
C VAL A 2 12.26 15.35 10.44
N ARG A 3 13.35 14.83 9.92
CA ARG A 3 14.70 15.34 10.18
C ARG A 3 15.47 15.46 8.88
N ASP A 4 15.99 16.66 8.63
CA ASP A 4 17.00 16.89 7.60
C ASP A 4 18.34 16.32 8.08
N VAL A 5 18.95 15.48 7.25
CA VAL A 5 20.21 14.78 7.54
C VAL A 5 21.25 15.04 6.46
N ARG A 6 21.17 16.17 5.73
CA ARG A 6 22.14 16.53 4.68
C ARG A 6 23.58 16.67 5.17
N GLY A 7 23.77 17.18 6.40
CA GLY A 7 25.09 17.46 6.99
C GLY A 7 26.04 16.25 6.99
N PRO A 8 25.67 15.12 7.60
CA PRO A 8 26.45 13.88 7.59
C PRO A 8 26.85 13.36 6.20
N PHE A 9 26.06 13.66 5.15
CA PHE A 9 26.35 13.25 3.77
C PHE A 9 27.10 14.30 2.97
N GLY A 10 27.54 15.40 3.60
CA GLY A 10 28.25 16.49 2.91
C GLY A 10 27.41 17.21 1.85
N LEU A 11 26.09 17.07 1.88
CA LEU A 11 25.18 17.62 0.88
C LEU A 11 24.89 19.09 1.19
N ARG A 12 25.35 19.98 0.31
CA ARG A 12 25.30 21.45 0.52
C ARG A 12 24.60 22.21 -0.59
N ARG A 13 24.36 21.60 -1.74
CA ARG A 13 23.71 22.25 -2.89
C ARG A 13 22.19 22.23 -2.73
N GLU A 14 21.50 23.23 -3.26
CA GLU A 14 20.03 23.33 -3.17
C GLU A 14 19.29 22.15 -3.79
N ASN A 15 19.84 21.54 -4.83
CA ASN A 15 19.27 20.38 -5.51
C ASN A 15 19.57 19.04 -4.82
N GLN A 16 20.23 19.07 -3.66
CA GLN A 16 20.52 17.89 -2.86
C GLN A 16 19.56 17.80 -1.67
N ARG A 17 19.16 16.58 -1.33
CA ARG A 17 18.23 16.28 -0.25
C ARG A 17 18.71 15.06 0.51
N ALA A 18 18.57 15.09 1.82
CA ALA A 18 18.63 13.89 2.64
C ALA A 18 17.72 14.13 3.83
N ASP A 19 16.67 13.33 3.94
CA ASP A 19 15.73 13.44 5.04
C ASP A 19 15.18 12.09 5.46
N VAL A 20 14.85 12.02 6.74
CA VAL A 20 14.26 10.86 7.39
C VAL A 20 12.99 11.30 8.07
N LYS A 21 11.92 10.56 7.86
CA LYS A 21 10.63 10.72 8.52
C LYS A 21 10.31 9.44 9.28
N LEU A 22 9.92 9.61 10.53
CA LEU A 22 9.41 8.54 11.38
C LEU A 22 8.09 9.00 11.99
N THR A 23 7.04 8.22 11.79
CA THR A 23 5.68 8.48 12.26
C THR A 23 5.22 7.33 13.11
N PHE A 24 4.67 7.64 14.28
CA PHE A 24 3.89 6.71 15.08
C PHE A 24 2.45 7.16 15.01
N TYR A 25 1.54 6.26 14.69
CA TYR A 25 0.13 6.60 14.57
C TYR A 25 -0.73 5.63 15.38
N ARG A 26 -1.84 6.16 15.88
CA ARG A 26 -2.93 5.39 16.48
C ARG A 26 -4.23 6.09 16.14
N SER A 27 -5.00 5.48 15.24
CA SER A 27 -6.34 5.89 14.88
C SER A 27 -7.34 5.03 15.65
N ARG A 28 -8.26 5.68 16.35
CA ARG A 28 -9.39 5.05 17.04
C ARG A 28 -10.66 5.59 16.41
N ILE A 29 -11.41 4.72 15.75
CA ILE A 29 -12.65 5.06 15.06
C ILE A 29 -13.78 4.40 15.83
N THR A 30 -14.67 5.19 16.41
CA THR A 30 -15.87 4.69 17.11
C THR A 30 -17.04 4.61 16.14
N ASP A 31 -18.05 3.81 16.47
CA ASP A 31 -19.31 3.75 15.69
C ASP A 31 -19.08 3.38 14.21
N VAL A 32 -18.14 2.47 13.94
CA VAL A 32 -17.75 2.11 12.56
C VAL A 32 -18.92 1.42 11.87
N ILE A 33 -19.30 1.94 10.69
CA ILE A 33 -20.39 1.36 9.91
C ILE A 33 -19.96 0.02 9.33
N ARG A 34 -20.70 -1.03 9.67
CA ARG A 34 -20.54 -2.39 9.15
C ARG A 34 -21.82 -2.82 8.45
N ARG A 35 -21.64 -3.55 7.33
CA ARG A 35 -22.72 -4.25 6.64
C ARG A 35 -22.68 -5.75 6.96
N SER A 36 -23.84 -6.37 7.20
CA SER A 36 -23.99 -7.83 7.29
C SER A 36 -24.19 -8.48 5.91
N ASN A 37 -24.22 -9.81 5.87
CA ASN A 37 -24.58 -10.56 4.66
C ASN A 37 -26.01 -10.25 4.18
N ASP A 38 -26.95 -9.99 5.09
CA ASP A 38 -28.35 -9.62 4.78
C ASP A 38 -28.53 -8.14 4.38
N LEU A 39 -27.45 -7.49 3.95
CA LEU A 39 -27.44 -6.07 3.55
C LEU A 39 -27.83 -5.09 4.66
N ARG A 40 -27.88 -5.52 5.94
CA ARG A 40 -28.22 -4.63 7.06
C ARG A 40 -26.99 -3.85 7.50
N PHE A 41 -27.18 -2.55 7.72
CA PHE A 41 -26.15 -1.69 8.27
C PHE A 41 -26.28 -1.62 9.80
N SER A 42 -25.14 -1.73 10.47
CA SER A 42 -25.01 -1.66 11.93
C SER A 42 -23.74 -0.88 12.26
N LYS A 43 -23.63 -0.42 13.50
CA LYS A 43 -22.41 0.20 14.00
C LYS A 43 -21.67 -0.84 14.83
N VAL A 44 -20.38 -1.04 14.56
CA VAL A 44 -19.51 -1.74 15.51
C VAL A 44 -18.89 -0.73 16.45
N ALA A 45 -18.70 -1.11 17.72
CA ALA A 45 -18.30 -0.18 18.77
C ALA A 45 -17.01 0.57 18.43
N GLU A 46 -15.96 -0.13 17.97
CA GLU A 46 -14.67 0.50 17.70
C GLU A 46 -13.79 -0.26 16.70
N GLN A 47 -13.04 0.47 15.88
CA GLN A 47 -11.83 -0.01 15.20
C GLN A 47 -10.61 0.79 15.65
N THR A 48 -9.55 0.08 16.06
CA THR A 48 -8.25 0.69 16.35
C THR A 48 -7.22 0.21 15.34
N ILE A 49 -6.57 1.17 14.66
CA ILE A 49 -5.45 0.94 13.74
C ILE A 49 -4.24 1.71 14.26
N ALA A 50 -3.13 1.05 14.51
CA ALA A 50 -1.92 1.66 15.05
C ALA A 50 -0.66 1.06 14.42
N GLY A 51 0.39 1.86 14.31
CA GLY A 51 1.61 1.42 13.67
C GLY A 51 2.70 2.47 13.62
N ILE A 52 3.75 2.09 12.91
CA ILE A 52 4.95 2.87 12.67
C ILE A 52 5.13 2.99 11.16
N GLU A 53 5.47 4.18 10.70
CA GLU A 53 5.85 4.44 9.31
C GLU A 53 7.20 5.14 9.30
N ALA A 54 8.12 4.62 8.51
CA ALA A 54 9.44 5.20 8.32
C ALA A 54 9.67 5.47 6.84
N GLU A 55 10.25 6.62 6.52
CA GLU A 55 10.67 6.98 5.19
C GLU A 55 12.03 7.65 5.25
N ALA A 56 12.91 7.29 4.35
CA ALA A 56 14.22 7.91 4.20
C ALA A 56 14.48 8.16 2.72
N ARG A 57 14.99 9.33 2.39
CA ARG A 57 15.43 9.63 1.03
C ARG A 57 16.76 10.35 1.04
N VAL A 58 17.56 10.07 0.02
CA VAL A 58 18.81 10.78 -0.29
C VAL A 58 18.82 11.05 -1.79
N ASP A 59 19.07 12.30 -2.18
CA ASP A 59 19.27 12.73 -3.55
C ASP A 59 20.50 13.62 -3.61
N THR A 60 21.52 13.18 -4.34
CA THR A 60 22.80 13.88 -4.54
C THR A 60 22.79 14.76 -5.80
N GLY A 61 21.69 14.74 -6.56
CA GLY A 61 21.53 15.31 -7.89
C GLY A 61 21.74 14.28 -8.99
N GLY A 62 22.84 13.52 -8.91
CA GLY A 62 23.18 12.47 -9.88
C GLY A 62 22.74 11.06 -9.46
N PHE A 63 22.64 10.79 -8.16
CA PHE A 63 22.17 9.53 -7.61
C PHE A 63 21.08 9.80 -6.58
N TYR A 64 20.05 8.95 -6.54
CA TYR A 64 19.00 9.02 -5.55
C TYR A 64 18.58 7.64 -5.06
N ILE A 65 18.16 7.60 -3.81
CA ILE A 65 17.62 6.43 -3.12
C ILE A 65 16.48 6.89 -2.21
N GLN A 66 15.39 6.15 -2.20
CA GLN A 66 14.24 6.37 -1.34
C GLN A 66 13.74 5.03 -0.80
N VAL A 67 13.61 4.91 0.51
CA VAL A 67 13.08 3.74 1.20
C VAL A 67 11.89 4.22 2.03
N GLY A 68 10.74 3.56 1.88
CA GLY A 68 9.61 3.71 2.77
C GLY A 68 9.20 2.35 3.33
N ALA A 69 8.88 2.27 4.61
CA ALA A 69 8.43 1.05 5.25
C ALA A 69 7.31 1.36 6.25
N THR A 70 6.31 0.48 6.32
CA THR A 70 5.23 0.54 7.29
C THR A 70 5.15 -0.75 8.08
N PHE A 71 4.94 -0.62 9.39
CA PHE A 71 4.75 -1.72 10.33
C PHE A 71 3.50 -1.44 11.16
N MET A 72 2.42 -2.13 10.84
CA MET A 72 1.16 -2.06 11.56
C MET A 72 1.23 -2.97 12.79
N THR A 73 1.13 -2.36 13.97
CA THR A 73 1.17 -3.09 15.25
C THR A 73 -0.22 -3.60 15.62
N THR A 74 -1.25 -2.81 15.32
CA THR A 74 -2.63 -3.08 15.71
C THR A 74 -3.56 -2.78 14.54
N ASN A 75 -4.44 -3.72 14.23
CA ASN A 75 -5.61 -3.49 13.39
C ASN A 75 -6.70 -4.44 13.88
N LYS A 76 -7.52 -3.95 14.80
CA LYS A 76 -8.56 -4.75 15.46
C LYS A 76 -9.87 -4.00 15.50
N VAL A 77 -10.95 -4.75 15.40
CA VAL A 77 -12.33 -4.26 15.57
C VAL A 77 -12.86 -4.89 16.85
N CYS A 78 -13.38 -4.07 17.75
CA CYS A 78 -13.88 -4.49 19.04
C CYS A 78 -15.38 -4.17 19.15
N ASP A 79 -16.17 -5.18 19.53
CA ASP A 79 -17.60 -5.08 19.80
C ASP A 79 -18.07 -6.38 20.47
N GLU A 80 -18.50 -6.29 21.73
CA GLU A 80 -18.94 -7.45 22.52
C GLU A 80 -20.24 -8.05 21.98
N SER A 81 -21.18 -7.21 21.55
CA SER A 81 -22.45 -7.67 20.98
C SER A 81 -22.20 -8.38 19.65
N ALA A 82 -21.28 -7.87 18.83
CA ALA A 82 -20.90 -8.53 17.59
C ALA A 82 -20.19 -9.87 17.85
N ALA A 83 -19.39 -9.99 18.92
CA ALA A 83 -18.74 -11.24 19.31
C ALA A 83 -19.77 -12.31 19.69
N VAL A 84 -20.72 -11.97 20.57
CA VAL A 84 -21.81 -12.87 20.99
C VAL A 84 -22.68 -13.28 19.81
N MET A 85 -23.00 -12.36 18.91
CA MET A 85 -23.81 -12.67 17.72
C MET A 85 -23.05 -13.52 16.69
N ALA A 86 -21.73 -13.45 16.65
CA ALA A 86 -20.90 -14.23 15.74
C ALA A 86 -20.73 -15.70 16.18
N ASP A 87 -20.84 -15.95 17.48
CA ASP A 87 -20.80 -17.29 18.06
C ASP A 87 -21.60 -17.31 19.37
N SER A 88 -22.91 -17.48 19.24
CA SER A 88 -23.83 -17.46 20.37
C SER A 88 -23.84 -18.75 21.18
N GLN A 89 -23.13 -19.80 20.73
CA GLN A 89 -23.18 -21.13 21.33
C GLN A 89 -21.90 -21.47 22.10
N GLU A 90 -20.73 -21.22 21.51
CA GLU A 90 -19.45 -21.65 22.09
C GLU A 90 -18.64 -20.49 22.68
N GLY A 91 -19.01 -19.24 22.40
CA GLY A 91 -18.34 -18.05 22.93
C GLY A 91 -16.86 -17.93 22.55
N CYS A 92 -16.45 -18.59 21.46
CA CYS A 92 -15.06 -18.68 21.01
C CYS A 92 -14.58 -17.41 20.27
N VAL A 93 -15.50 -16.52 19.90
CA VAL A 93 -15.18 -15.25 19.22
C VAL A 93 -14.74 -14.21 20.27
N PRO A 94 -13.50 -13.69 20.20
CA PRO A 94 -13.06 -12.65 21.12
C PRO A 94 -13.81 -11.33 20.93
N ASN A 95 -13.95 -10.53 21.99
CA ASN A 95 -14.53 -9.18 21.93
C ASN A 95 -13.79 -8.23 20.97
N CYS A 96 -12.55 -8.55 20.60
CA CYS A 96 -11.75 -7.82 19.63
C CYS A 96 -11.12 -8.79 18.61
N VAL A 97 -11.47 -8.65 17.34
CA VAL A 97 -10.96 -9.50 16.26
C VAL A 97 -10.07 -8.69 15.31
N LYS A 98 -8.93 -9.27 14.93
CA LYS A 98 -8.00 -8.66 13.96
C LYS A 98 -8.72 -8.51 12.61
N TYR A 99 -8.63 -7.33 12.00
CA TYR A 99 -9.31 -6.93 10.76
C TYR A 99 -10.85 -6.91 10.78
N GLY A 100 -11.51 -7.58 11.73
CA GLY A 100 -12.97 -7.55 11.86
C GLY A 100 -13.58 -8.91 12.21
N PHE A 101 -14.85 -8.87 12.59
CA PHE A 101 -15.65 -10.06 12.89
C PHE A 101 -16.01 -10.87 11.63
N PRO A 102 -16.21 -12.19 11.76
CA PRO A 102 -16.74 -13.05 10.68
C PRO A 102 -18.11 -12.56 10.19
N SER A 103 -18.51 -12.95 8.97
CA SER A 103 -19.75 -12.50 8.32
C SER A 103 -19.90 -10.97 8.12
N GLY A 104 -18.84 -10.20 8.36
CA GLY A 104 -18.74 -8.78 8.05
C GLY A 104 -17.79 -8.51 6.88
N TYR A 105 -17.80 -7.27 6.37
CA TYR A 105 -16.96 -6.86 5.25
C TYR A 105 -15.61 -6.24 5.66
N LEU A 106 -15.41 -5.96 6.96
CA LEU A 106 -14.16 -5.38 7.46
C LEU A 106 -12.94 -6.31 7.27
N PRO A 107 -13.04 -7.64 7.48
CA PRO A 107 -11.92 -8.57 7.22
C PRO A 107 -11.37 -8.52 5.80
N THR A 108 -12.24 -8.26 4.81
CA THR A 108 -11.86 -8.15 3.38
C THR A 108 -11.17 -6.84 3.01
N GLN A 109 -11.02 -5.91 3.97
CA GLN A 109 -10.33 -4.64 3.83
C GLN A 109 -9.03 -4.62 4.65
N ALA A 110 -8.52 -5.81 4.99
CA ALA A 110 -7.25 -5.95 5.68
C ALA A 110 -6.11 -5.36 4.84
N THR A 111 -5.23 -4.61 5.47
CA THR A 111 -3.98 -4.15 4.86
C THR A 111 -2.82 -5.04 5.31
N PRO A 112 -1.74 -5.17 4.51
CA PRO A 112 -0.54 -5.86 4.94
C PRO A 112 -0.01 -5.30 6.26
N LYS A 113 0.30 -6.19 7.21
CA LYS A 113 0.92 -5.82 8.49
C LYS A 113 2.25 -5.10 8.26
N THR A 114 3.00 -5.55 7.27
CA THR A 114 4.30 -5.00 6.90
C THR A 114 4.32 -4.72 5.41
N SER A 115 4.77 -3.52 5.04
CA SER A 115 5.04 -3.19 3.65
C SER A 115 6.30 -2.36 3.53
N ALA A 116 7.01 -2.49 2.41
CA ALA A 116 8.15 -1.66 2.11
C ALA A 116 8.21 -1.33 0.62
N ASN A 117 8.64 -0.11 0.31
CA ASN A 117 8.98 0.33 -1.02
C ASN A 117 10.42 0.83 -1.01
N TRP A 118 11.18 0.44 -2.01
CA TRP A 118 12.55 0.90 -2.18
C TRP A 118 12.75 1.31 -3.62
N THR A 119 13.20 2.53 -3.83
CA THR A 119 13.55 3.08 -5.14
C THR A 119 15.01 3.50 -5.13
N VAL A 120 15.73 3.17 -6.19
CA VAL A 120 17.12 3.58 -6.38
C VAL A 120 17.33 3.94 -7.85
N GLY A 121 18.11 4.99 -8.12
CA GLY A 121 18.38 5.37 -9.49
C GLY A 121 19.41 6.48 -9.63
N GLY A 122 19.65 6.85 -10.87
CA GLY A 122 20.68 7.80 -11.25
C GLY A 122 20.32 8.62 -12.48
N ARG A 123 20.87 9.83 -12.51
CA ARG A 123 20.70 10.82 -13.57
C ARG A 123 22.03 11.07 -14.26
N PHE A 124 22.06 10.81 -15.56
CA PHE A 124 23.23 10.86 -16.43
C PHE A 124 23.01 11.85 -17.58
N LEU A 125 24.07 12.12 -18.36
CA LEU A 125 24.03 12.98 -19.56
C LEU A 125 23.41 14.36 -19.26
N ASP A 126 23.95 15.07 -18.27
CA ASP A 126 23.40 16.35 -17.80
C ASP A 126 21.92 16.25 -17.41
N ARG A 127 21.54 15.13 -16.77
CA ARG A 127 20.17 14.81 -16.34
C ARG A 127 19.20 14.67 -17.51
N ARG A 128 19.70 14.30 -18.70
CA ARG A 128 18.86 13.90 -19.84
C ARG A 128 18.45 12.44 -19.75
N LEU A 129 19.24 11.59 -19.12
CA LEU A 129 18.92 10.19 -18.89
C LEU A 129 18.67 9.96 -17.40
N ASP A 130 17.51 9.42 -17.05
CA ASP A 130 17.14 9.04 -15.69
C ASP A 130 16.79 7.55 -15.69
N VAL A 131 17.52 6.75 -14.92
CA VAL A 131 17.36 5.29 -14.86
C VAL A 131 17.22 4.87 -13.41
N GLY A 132 16.21 4.07 -13.12
CA GLY A 132 15.96 3.60 -11.77
C GLY A 132 15.29 2.24 -11.70
N GLY A 133 15.39 1.64 -10.52
CA GLY A 133 14.70 0.42 -10.13
C GLY A 133 13.84 0.66 -8.90
N ARG A 134 12.78 -0.13 -8.77
CA ARG A 134 11.89 -0.15 -7.61
C ARG A 134 11.66 -1.58 -7.14
N LEU A 135 11.75 -1.80 -5.83
CA LEU A 135 11.35 -3.03 -5.17
C LEU A 135 10.16 -2.72 -4.26
N ILE A 136 9.12 -3.55 -4.34
CA ILE A 136 7.93 -3.47 -3.49
C ILE A 136 7.81 -4.78 -2.72
N TYR A 137 7.57 -4.69 -1.42
CA TYR A 137 7.36 -5.80 -0.52
C TYR A 137 6.03 -5.62 0.22
N HIS A 138 5.23 -6.69 0.26
CA HIS A 138 4.08 -6.83 1.15
C HIS A 138 4.17 -8.15 1.90
N GLY A 139 4.02 -8.10 3.23
CA GLY A 139 3.94 -9.29 4.06
C GLY A 139 2.67 -10.08 3.77
N ALA A 140 2.76 -11.40 3.98
CA ALA A 140 1.62 -12.29 3.84
C ALA A 140 0.44 -11.87 4.73
N TYR A 141 -0.77 -12.22 4.31
CA TYR A 141 -1.94 -12.15 5.17
C TYR A 141 -1.71 -13.04 6.40
N ASP A 142 -2.10 -12.54 7.56
CA ASP A 142 -1.99 -13.24 8.84
C ASP A 142 -3.21 -12.85 9.68
N ASN A 143 -3.98 -13.84 10.12
CA ASN A 143 -5.05 -13.64 11.09
C ASN A 143 -5.22 -14.90 11.96
N PRO A 144 -4.64 -14.92 13.18
CA PRO A 144 -4.61 -16.12 14.00
C PRO A 144 -6.00 -16.68 14.34
N PHE A 145 -6.99 -15.79 14.48
CA PHE A 145 -8.37 -16.21 14.75
C PHE A 145 -8.95 -16.97 13.55
N PHE A 146 -8.80 -16.45 12.33
CA PHE A 146 -9.32 -17.13 11.14
C PHE A 146 -8.48 -18.36 10.76
N GLU A 147 -7.16 -18.33 10.95
CA GLU A 147 -6.30 -19.50 10.75
C GLU A 147 -6.73 -20.66 11.65
N HIS A 148 -6.95 -20.39 12.94
CA HIS A 148 -7.48 -21.40 13.86
C HIS A 148 -8.86 -21.93 13.42
N GLN A 149 -9.76 -21.07 12.94
CA GLN A 149 -11.07 -21.51 12.43
C GLN A 149 -10.95 -22.41 11.19
N VAL A 150 -9.98 -22.19 10.31
CA VAL A 150 -9.75 -23.05 9.13
C VAL A 150 -9.22 -24.43 9.53
N ASP A 151 -8.42 -24.51 10.59
CA ASP A 151 -7.81 -25.76 11.06
C ASP A 151 -8.77 -26.67 11.84
N LEU A 152 -9.91 -26.14 12.31
CA LEU A 152 -10.94 -26.92 12.99
C LEU A 152 -11.75 -27.80 12.00
N PRO A 153 -12.23 -28.99 12.43
CA PRO A 153 -13.20 -29.76 11.67
C PRO A 153 -14.43 -28.90 11.33
N TRP A 154 -15.01 -29.05 10.14
CA TRP A 154 -16.14 -28.24 9.65
C TRP A 154 -17.30 -28.12 10.67
N GLN A 155 -17.60 -29.19 11.40
CA GLN A 155 -18.65 -29.23 12.41
C GLN A 155 -18.36 -28.34 13.63
N GLN A 156 -17.10 -27.98 13.86
CA GLN A 156 -16.61 -27.13 14.96
C GLN A 156 -16.27 -25.71 14.50
N GLN A 157 -16.36 -25.43 13.19
CA GLN A 157 -16.18 -24.08 12.67
C GLN A 157 -17.42 -23.23 12.98
N ILE A 158 -17.20 -21.95 13.27
CA ILE A 158 -18.31 -21.01 13.40
C ILE A 158 -19.09 -20.93 12.07
N GLN A 159 -20.40 -21.17 12.12
CA GLN A 159 -21.26 -21.23 10.93
C GLN A 159 -21.18 -19.94 10.08
N SER A 160 -20.93 -18.80 10.72
CA SER A 160 -20.75 -17.50 10.09
C SER A 160 -19.45 -17.35 9.27
N TYR A 161 -18.56 -18.35 9.28
CA TYR A 161 -17.32 -18.33 8.50
C TYR A 161 -17.54 -18.59 7.00
N ALA A 162 -18.68 -19.15 6.59
CA ALA A 162 -18.91 -19.54 5.19
C ALA A 162 -19.07 -18.36 4.19
N PHE A 163 -19.25 -17.13 4.66
CA PHE A 163 -19.57 -15.97 3.82
C PHE A 163 -18.61 -14.79 4.08
N ASN A 164 -18.17 -14.13 2.99
CA ASN A 164 -17.19 -13.03 3.01
C ASN A 164 -15.85 -13.40 3.69
N VAL A 165 -15.39 -14.65 3.49
CA VAL A 165 -14.04 -15.08 3.89
C VAL A 165 -13.02 -14.14 3.24
N PRO A 166 -12.09 -13.56 4.01
CA PRO A 166 -11.04 -12.72 3.44
C PRO A 166 -10.16 -13.55 2.50
N TYR A 167 -9.94 -13.06 1.29
CA TYR A 167 -8.93 -13.64 0.41
C TYR A 167 -7.55 -13.40 1.03
N THR A 168 -6.80 -14.48 1.23
CA THR A 168 -5.44 -14.42 1.77
C THR A 168 -4.44 -14.25 0.65
N TRP A 169 -3.40 -13.46 0.87
CA TRP A 169 -2.26 -13.34 -0.04
C TRP A 169 -0.98 -13.84 0.63
N ALA A 170 -0.10 -14.41 -0.19
CA ALA A 170 1.24 -14.79 0.25
C ALA A 170 2.16 -13.55 0.35
N THR A 171 3.40 -13.75 0.78
CA THR A 171 4.40 -12.67 0.73
C THR A 171 4.65 -12.26 -0.73
N ILE A 172 4.50 -10.96 -1.02
CA ILE A 172 4.64 -10.41 -2.36
C ILE A 172 5.93 -9.59 -2.43
N VAL A 173 6.75 -9.89 -3.44
CA VAL A 173 7.94 -9.08 -3.77
C VAL A 173 7.94 -8.84 -5.27
N THR A 174 7.83 -7.59 -5.71
CA THR A 174 7.90 -7.23 -7.13
C THR A 174 9.08 -6.30 -7.39
N ALA A 175 9.66 -6.46 -8.58
CA ALA A 175 10.74 -5.62 -9.08
C ALA A 175 10.32 -4.89 -10.34
N ASP A 176 10.47 -3.58 -10.36
CA ASP A 176 10.21 -2.73 -11.51
C ASP A 176 11.48 -1.97 -11.89
N ALA A 177 11.58 -1.54 -13.13
CA ALA A 177 12.64 -0.66 -13.59
C ALA A 177 12.12 0.33 -14.64
N TYR A 178 12.80 1.46 -14.76
CA TYR A 178 12.50 2.45 -15.78
C TYR A 178 13.77 3.11 -16.31
N ALA A 179 13.66 3.60 -17.55
CA ALA A 179 14.64 4.47 -18.18
C ALA A 179 13.89 5.59 -18.91
N ARG A 180 14.17 6.83 -18.54
CA ARG A 180 13.59 8.03 -19.14
C ARG A 180 14.68 8.85 -19.80
N PHE A 181 14.49 9.15 -21.07
CA PHE A 181 15.42 9.94 -21.87
C PHE A 181 14.78 11.22 -22.41
N ARG A 182 15.44 12.36 -22.19
CA ARG A 182 15.07 13.67 -22.73
C ARG A 182 15.83 13.90 -24.04
N VAL A 183 15.10 13.78 -25.15
CA VAL A 183 15.65 14.00 -26.50
C VAL A 183 15.91 15.50 -26.74
N GLY A 184 15.06 16.38 -26.21
CA GLY A 184 15.23 17.83 -26.18
C GLY A 184 14.27 18.49 -25.17
N ASP A 185 14.12 19.81 -25.18
CA ASP A 185 13.33 20.52 -24.16
C ASP A 185 11.83 20.19 -24.17
N ARG A 186 11.35 19.65 -25.30
CA ARG A 186 9.92 19.42 -25.57
C ARG A 186 9.55 17.96 -25.74
N LEU A 187 10.53 17.04 -25.81
CA LEU A 187 10.30 15.63 -26.10
C LEU A 187 11.05 14.74 -25.11
N SER A 188 10.33 13.79 -24.52
CA SER A 188 10.92 12.70 -23.74
C SER A 188 10.33 11.36 -24.10
N ALA A 189 11.15 10.32 -24.06
CA ALA A 189 10.76 8.93 -24.15
C ALA A 189 11.01 8.24 -22.80
N GLU A 190 10.16 7.31 -22.43
CA GLU A 190 10.29 6.53 -21.21
C GLU A 190 9.97 5.07 -21.49
N LEU A 191 10.83 4.18 -21.01
CA LEU A 191 10.66 2.74 -21.02
C LEU A 191 10.42 2.30 -19.57
N VAL A 192 9.30 1.63 -19.31
CA VAL A 192 8.95 1.13 -17.98
C VAL A 192 8.71 -0.37 -18.04
N GLY A 193 9.39 -1.11 -17.20
CA GLY A 193 9.15 -2.53 -16.97
C GLY A 193 8.59 -2.75 -15.57
N THR A 194 7.40 -3.34 -15.46
CA THR A 194 6.76 -3.68 -14.18
C THR A 194 6.71 -5.18 -13.97
N ASN A 195 6.79 -5.63 -12.72
CA ASN A 195 6.76 -7.04 -12.34
C ASN A 195 7.81 -7.86 -13.12
N LEU A 196 9.05 -7.37 -13.17
CA LEU A 196 10.16 -7.96 -13.94
C LEU A 196 10.52 -9.37 -13.49
N ASN A 197 10.30 -9.69 -12.22
CA ASN A 197 10.43 -11.04 -11.67
C ASN A 197 9.20 -11.94 -11.92
N ASN A 198 8.20 -11.45 -12.69
CA ASN A 198 7.04 -12.19 -13.19
C ASN A 198 6.27 -12.96 -12.11
N ARG A 199 5.95 -12.30 -11.00
CA ARG A 199 5.18 -12.90 -9.91
C ARG A 199 3.69 -12.95 -10.25
N TYR A 200 3.08 -14.09 -9.95
CA TYR A 200 1.63 -14.29 -9.97
C TYR A 200 1.09 -14.15 -8.55
N PHE A 201 0.30 -13.11 -8.29
CA PHE A 201 -0.26 -12.84 -6.96
C PHE A 201 -1.55 -12.03 -7.05
N ALA A 202 -2.34 -12.07 -5.97
CA ALA A 202 -3.50 -11.22 -5.76
C ALA A 202 -3.09 -9.99 -4.92
N ASP A 203 -3.53 -8.79 -5.29
CA ASP A 203 -3.20 -7.58 -4.55
C ASP A 203 -3.79 -7.62 -3.13
N PRO A 204 -3.08 -7.17 -2.08
CA PRO A 204 -3.57 -7.21 -0.69
C PRO A 204 -4.91 -6.52 -0.39
N LEU A 205 -5.46 -5.74 -1.32
CA LEU A 205 -6.77 -5.09 -1.17
C LEU A 205 -7.79 -5.53 -2.22
N THR A 206 -7.47 -6.54 -3.02
CA THR A 206 -8.41 -7.07 -4.00
C THR A 206 -9.54 -7.84 -3.32
N ARG A 207 -10.75 -7.63 -3.84
CA ARG A 207 -11.93 -8.42 -3.50
C ARG A 207 -12.28 -9.46 -4.57
N SER A 208 -11.41 -9.65 -5.55
CA SER A 208 -11.52 -10.69 -6.56
C SER A 208 -10.25 -11.52 -6.56
N LEU A 209 -10.38 -12.80 -6.89
CA LEU A 209 -9.22 -13.68 -7.13
C LEU A 209 -8.52 -13.39 -8.48
N MET A 210 -8.68 -12.17 -9.00
CA MET A 210 -8.02 -11.76 -10.23
C MET A 210 -6.55 -11.47 -9.93
N PRO A 211 -5.62 -12.19 -10.58
CA PRO A 211 -4.21 -11.93 -10.40
C PRO A 211 -3.82 -10.57 -11.00
N VAL A 212 -2.81 -9.95 -10.39
CA VAL A 212 -2.15 -8.77 -10.97
C VAL A 212 -1.48 -9.16 -12.30
N PRO A 213 -1.40 -8.25 -13.30
CA PRO A 213 -0.68 -8.52 -14.53
C PRO A 213 0.75 -9.02 -14.28
N GLY A 214 1.19 -9.94 -15.14
CA GLY A 214 2.56 -10.43 -15.17
C GLY A 214 3.55 -9.37 -15.63
N ARG A 215 4.75 -9.82 -16.03
CA ARG A 215 5.78 -8.92 -16.58
C ARG A 215 5.21 -8.10 -17.73
N THR A 216 5.29 -6.78 -17.60
CA THR A 216 4.78 -5.84 -18.60
C THR A 216 5.85 -4.81 -18.95
N VAL A 217 5.99 -4.49 -20.23
CA VAL A 217 6.89 -3.44 -20.73
C VAL A 217 6.05 -2.38 -21.45
N ARG A 218 6.30 -1.11 -21.14
CA ARG A 218 5.59 0.04 -21.70
C ARG A 218 6.58 1.06 -22.23
N VAL A 219 6.26 1.63 -23.39
CA VAL A 219 6.96 2.79 -23.95
C VAL A 219 6.01 3.97 -23.91
N ILE A 220 6.49 5.10 -23.40
CA ILE A 220 5.73 6.35 -23.25
C ILE A 220 6.50 7.46 -23.96
N LEU A 221 5.84 8.14 -24.89
CA LEU A 221 6.36 9.33 -25.56
C LEU A 221 5.59 10.55 -25.08
N THR A 222 6.28 11.56 -24.59
CA THR A 222 5.67 12.80 -24.10
C THR A 222 6.20 14.00 -24.89
N GLY A 223 5.30 14.69 -25.58
CA GLY A 223 5.56 15.96 -26.26
C GLY A 223 4.91 17.14 -25.54
N ARG A 224 5.63 18.26 -25.38
CA ARG A 224 5.09 19.52 -24.85
C ARG A 224 5.15 20.62 -25.91
N PHE A 225 3.99 21.19 -26.20
CA PHE A 225 3.84 22.28 -27.17
C PHE A 225 3.40 23.55 -26.43
N ARG A 226 3.90 24.73 -26.84
CA ARG A 226 3.41 26.01 -26.29
C ARG A 226 2.00 26.27 -26.82
N ARG A 227 1.14 26.81 -25.96
CA ARG A 227 -0.06 27.52 -26.40
C ARG A 227 0.39 28.76 -27.17
N SER A 228 -0.21 29.03 -28.32
CA SER A 228 -0.02 30.29 -29.06
C SER A 228 -0.28 31.49 -28.14
N PRO A 229 0.42 32.63 -28.31
CA PRO A 229 0.08 33.84 -27.59
C PRO A 229 -1.39 34.17 -27.84
N GLU A 230 -2.13 34.40 -26.77
CA GLU A 230 -3.49 34.91 -26.83
C GLU A 230 -3.52 36.15 -27.74
N PHE A 231 -4.40 36.14 -28.73
CA PHE A 231 -4.63 37.28 -29.61
C PHE A 231 -5.12 38.45 -28.73
N ARG A 232 -4.23 39.37 -28.38
CA ARG A 232 -4.62 40.66 -27.78
C ARG A 232 -5.12 41.54 -28.93
N PRO A 233 -6.42 41.86 -29.04
CA PRO A 233 -6.86 42.85 -30.00
C PRO A 233 -6.17 44.17 -29.68
N ARG A 234 -5.50 44.76 -30.68
CA ARG A 234 -5.01 46.14 -30.60
C ARG A 234 -6.22 47.03 -30.33
N ARG A 235 -6.29 47.66 -29.15
CA ARG A 235 -7.20 48.79 -28.94
C ARG A 235 -6.77 49.90 -29.90
N ARG A 236 -7.68 50.27 -30.81
CA ARG A 236 -7.58 51.52 -31.57
C ARG A 236 -7.91 52.69 -30.65
#